data_AF-A0A6H3NPG2-F1
#
_entry.id   AF-A0A6H3NPG2-F1
#
_cell.length_a   1.000
_cell.length_b   1.000
_cell.length_c   1.000
_cell.angle_alpha   90.00
_cell.angle_beta   90.00
_cell.angle_gamma   90.00
#
_symmetry.space_group_name_H-M   'P 1'
#
loop_
_entity.id
_entity.type
_entity.pdbx_description
1 polymer ?
#
loop_
_entity_poly.entity_id
_entity_poly.type
_entity_poly.pdbx_seq_one_letter_code
_entity_poly.pdbx_strand_id
1 'polypeptide(L)'
;MKFFGEGDGCDGFNGNFLENNRENIILFYNLKEACSENTLKDIKCKIIPISNSFYFTQKIRCDNNKEYFNHQKPISSGLLKVYKDIKIETLALKSAIAKTNINLRKLPSISSTKFNCHFEHLPINSKLEPGDFTFIPKDYSMTVIGKTIEKDKIEGKENYWFLVIPATNAHNGCLLKQSDQLEGWVFGEYLEFIN
;
A
#
# COMPACT_ATOMS: atom_id res chain seq x y z
N MET A 1 6.87 -6.78 -17.93
CA MET A 1 6.53 -6.58 -16.51
C MET A 1 7.83 -6.52 -15.73
N LYS A 2 8.05 -5.48 -14.93
CA LYS A 2 9.25 -5.34 -14.11
C LYS A 2 8.88 -5.73 -12.68
N PHE A 3 9.48 -6.79 -12.16
CA PHE A 3 9.52 -6.99 -10.71
C PHE A 3 10.63 -6.09 -10.20
N PHE A 4 10.27 -5.05 -9.45
CA PHE A 4 11.25 -4.35 -8.65
C PHE A 4 11.45 -5.20 -7.40
N GLY A 5 12.68 -5.62 -7.13
CA GLY A 5 12.99 -6.16 -5.81
C GLY A 5 12.61 -5.12 -4.77
N GLU A 6 12.07 -5.54 -3.63
CA GLU A 6 11.88 -4.65 -2.50
C GLU A 6 13.25 -4.22 -1.99
N GLY A 7 13.72 -3.09 -2.50
CA GLY A 7 14.99 -2.49 -2.16
C GLY A 7 15.06 -1.13 -2.84
N ASP A 8 15.37 -0.12 -2.05
CA ASP A 8 15.61 1.21 -2.59
C ASP A 8 17.05 1.27 -3.14
N GLY A 9 17.20 1.80 -4.36
CA GLY A 9 18.50 1.89 -5.04
C GLY A 9 18.80 0.70 -5.96
N CYS A 10 20.02 0.18 -5.88
CA CYS A 10 20.52 -0.90 -6.74
C CYS A 10 20.07 -2.31 -6.33
N ASP A 11 19.27 -2.40 -5.27
CA ASP A 11 18.70 -3.64 -4.78
C ASP A 11 17.54 -4.08 -5.67
N GLY A 12 17.71 -5.22 -6.33
CA GLY A 12 16.71 -5.81 -7.22
C GLY A 12 17.30 -6.35 -8.51
N PHE A 13 16.42 -6.87 -9.36
CA PHE A 13 16.81 -7.46 -10.64
C PHE A 13 15.82 -7.10 -11.75
N ASN A 14 16.35 -6.95 -12.96
CA ASN A 14 15.56 -6.89 -14.18
C ASN A 14 15.61 -8.24 -14.87
N GLY A 15 14.51 -8.69 -15.46
CA GLY A 15 14.48 -9.91 -16.24
C GLY A 15 13.10 -10.26 -16.73
N ASN A 16 12.96 -11.50 -17.21
CA ASN A 16 11.70 -12.05 -17.67
C ASN A 16 11.09 -12.95 -16.60
N PHE A 17 9.80 -13.25 -16.74
CA PHE A 17 9.09 -14.18 -15.87
C PHE A 17 8.14 -15.06 -16.67
N LEU A 18 7.94 -16.29 -16.21
CA LEU A 18 6.95 -17.23 -16.71
C LEU A 18 6.14 -17.77 -15.52
N GLU A 19 4.82 -17.64 -15.59
CA GLU A 19 3.90 -18.15 -14.56
C GLU A 19 3.29 -19.47 -15.01
N ASN A 20 3.53 -20.54 -14.24
CA ASN A 20 2.88 -21.83 -14.40
C ASN A 20 1.78 -21.98 -13.34
N ASN A 21 0.55 -21.66 -13.72
CA ASN A 21 -0.62 -21.74 -12.85
C ASN A 21 -0.97 -23.17 -12.40
N ARG A 22 -0.59 -24.21 -13.17
CA ARG A 22 -0.87 -25.60 -12.78
C ARG A 22 0.01 -26.06 -11.62
N GLU A 23 1.26 -25.62 -11.64
CA GLU A 23 2.25 -25.97 -10.62
C GLU A 23 2.40 -24.89 -9.52
N ASN A 24 1.64 -23.79 -9.61
CA ASN A 24 1.72 -22.63 -8.74
C ASN A 24 3.16 -22.10 -8.61
N ILE A 25 3.84 -21.95 -9.74
CA ILE A 25 5.25 -21.53 -9.81
C ILE A 25 5.40 -20.31 -10.71
N ILE A 26 6.30 -19.41 -10.32
CA ILE A 26 6.84 -18.36 -11.16
C ILE A 26 8.33 -18.62 -11.34
N LEU A 27 8.79 -18.65 -12.59
CA LEU A 27 10.21 -18.70 -12.94
C LEU A 27 10.64 -17.33 -13.41
N PHE A 28 11.61 -16.74 -12.71
CA PHE A 28 12.33 -15.55 -13.13
C PHE A 28 13.62 -15.95 -13.84
N TYR A 29 13.86 -15.42 -15.03
CA TYR A 29 15.01 -15.81 -15.86
C TYR A 29 15.57 -14.65 -16.68
N ASN A 30 16.78 -14.84 -17.22
CA ASN A 30 17.57 -13.77 -17.84
C ASN A 30 17.74 -12.57 -16.91
N LEU A 31 18.00 -12.87 -15.64
CA LEU A 31 18.05 -11.85 -14.60
C LEU A 31 19.36 -11.06 -14.67
N LYS A 32 19.26 -9.75 -14.47
CA LYS A 32 20.38 -8.82 -14.31
C LYS A 32 20.18 -7.96 -13.07
N GLU A 33 21.23 -7.73 -12.28
CA GLU A 33 21.22 -6.74 -11.21
C GLU A 33 20.85 -5.35 -11.75
N ALA A 34 20.05 -4.59 -11.00
CA ALA A 34 19.45 -3.35 -11.48
C ALA A 34 20.45 -2.26 -11.86
N CYS A 35 21.62 -2.19 -11.21
CA CYS A 35 22.63 -1.13 -11.44
C CYS A 35 23.97 -1.58 -12.01
N SER A 36 24.33 -2.86 -11.89
CA SER A 36 25.62 -3.38 -12.36
C SER A 36 25.50 -4.15 -13.67
N GLU A 37 24.26 -4.47 -14.08
CA GLU A 37 23.95 -5.40 -15.17
C GLU A 37 24.56 -6.80 -15.04
N ASN A 38 25.09 -7.15 -13.86
CA ASN A 38 25.61 -8.48 -13.59
C ASN A 38 24.52 -9.52 -13.79
N THR A 39 24.84 -10.58 -14.53
CA THR A 39 23.89 -11.67 -14.76
C THR A 39 23.66 -12.43 -13.45
N LEU A 40 22.39 -12.61 -13.11
CA LEU A 40 21.94 -13.36 -11.95
C LEU A 40 21.41 -14.73 -12.38
N LYS A 41 21.48 -15.70 -11.46
CA LYS A 41 20.86 -17.01 -11.68
C LYS A 41 19.34 -16.86 -11.70
N ASP A 42 18.70 -17.70 -12.51
CA ASP A 42 17.25 -17.85 -12.52
C ASP A 42 16.73 -18.15 -11.11
N ILE A 43 15.59 -17.54 -10.76
CA ILE A 43 14.95 -17.68 -9.45
C ILE A 43 13.61 -18.36 -9.66
N LYS A 44 13.40 -19.50 -8.98
CA LYS A 44 12.09 -20.12 -8.91
C LYS A 44 11.37 -19.65 -7.66
N CYS A 45 10.09 -19.34 -7.81
CA CYS A 45 9.23 -18.96 -6.69
C CYS A 45 7.93 -19.75 -6.72
N LYS A 46 7.42 -20.11 -5.54
CA LYS A 46 6.11 -20.74 -5.36
C LYS A 46 5.07 -19.67 -5.05
N ILE A 47 3.93 -19.76 -5.70
CA ILE A 47 2.74 -18.95 -5.41
C ILE A 47 2.03 -19.56 -4.21
N ILE A 48 1.80 -18.75 -3.19
CA ILE A 48 1.15 -19.15 -1.94
C ILE A 48 -0.10 -18.27 -1.77
N PRO A 49 -1.32 -18.85 -1.83
CA PRO A 49 -2.55 -18.14 -1.54
C PRO A 49 -2.59 -17.57 -0.11
N ILE A 50 -3.25 -16.42 0.05
CA ILE A 50 -3.45 -15.77 1.35
C ILE A 50 -4.94 -15.44 1.50
N SER A 51 -5.64 -16.15 2.38
CA SER A 51 -7.09 -16.00 2.55
C SER A 51 -7.49 -14.71 3.30
N ASN A 52 -6.70 -14.30 4.28
CA ASN A 52 -7.08 -13.24 5.23
C ASN A 52 -6.40 -11.89 4.97
N SER A 53 -5.72 -11.72 3.85
CA SER A 53 -5.05 -10.45 3.50
C SER A 53 -6.05 -9.38 3.08
N PHE A 54 -5.82 -8.13 3.49
CA PHE A 54 -6.55 -6.96 3.00
C PHE A 54 -5.96 -6.36 1.73
N TYR A 55 -4.80 -6.87 1.31
CA TYR A 55 -3.99 -6.25 0.27
C TYR A 55 -3.96 -7.11 -1.00
N PHE A 56 -3.47 -8.34 -0.86
CA PHE A 56 -3.18 -9.24 -1.98
C PHE A 56 -3.68 -10.65 -1.67
N THR A 57 -4.18 -11.33 -2.69
CA THR A 57 -4.71 -12.69 -2.55
C THR A 57 -3.62 -13.76 -2.52
N GLN A 58 -2.38 -13.39 -2.83
CA GLN A 58 -1.24 -14.31 -2.96
C GLN A 58 0.07 -13.62 -2.54
N LYS A 59 1.02 -14.43 -2.06
CA LYS A 59 2.46 -14.10 -1.97
C LYS A 59 3.25 -15.06 -2.83
N ILE A 60 4.50 -14.71 -3.11
CA ILE A 60 5.48 -15.57 -3.73
C ILE A 60 6.58 -15.88 -2.71
N ARG A 61 7.01 -17.13 -2.63
CA ARG A 61 8.18 -17.56 -1.84
C ARG A 61 9.24 -18.08 -2.79
N CYS A 62 10.39 -17.41 -2.82
CA CYS A 62 11.47 -17.73 -3.73
C CYS A 62 12.51 -18.65 -3.09
N ASP A 63 13.37 -19.27 -3.90
CA ASP A 63 14.38 -20.26 -3.45
C ASP A 63 15.38 -19.70 -2.42
N ASN A 64 15.53 -18.38 -2.33
CA ASN A 64 16.32 -17.69 -1.30
C ASN A 64 15.57 -17.52 0.04
N ASN A 65 14.44 -18.21 0.23
CA ASN A 65 13.52 -18.08 1.36
C ASN A 65 12.92 -16.69 1.58
N LYS A 66 13.10 -15.75 0.65
CA LYS A 66 12.40 -14.45 0.72
C LYS A 66 10.96 -14.61 0.26
N GLU A 67 10.07 -13.89 0.94
CA GLU A 67 8.66 -13.82 0.60
C GLU A 67 8.28 -12.41 0.18
N TYR A 68 7.46 -12.30 -0.85
CA TYR A 68 6.99 -11.03 -1.38
C TYR A 68 5.51 -11.10 -1.69
N PHE A 69 4.78 -10.01 -1.54
CA PHE A 69 3.40 -9.98 -2.01
C PHE A 69 3.34 -10.07 -3.53
N ASN A 70 2.35 -10.79 -4.06
CA ASN A 70 2.11 -10.79 -5.51
C ASN A 70 1.31 -9.54 -5.89
N HIS A 71 2.01 -8.46 -6.24
CA HIS A 71 1.40 -7.17 -6.59
C HIS A 71 0.45 -7.24 -7.81
N GLN A 72 0.48 -8.32 -8.59
CA GLN A 72 -0.45 -8.53 -9.71
C GLN A 72 -1.80 -9.12 -9.32
N LYS A 73 -1.93 -9.59 -8.07
CA LYS A 73 -3.13 -10.25 -7.57
C LYS A 73 -3.67 -9.48 -6.37
N PRO A 74 -3.97 -8.16 -6.53
CA PRO A 74 -4.59 -7.39 -5.47
C PRO A 74 -5.94 -8.02 -5.10
N ILE A 75 -6.40 -7.72 -3.90
CA ILE A 75 -7.75 -8.08 -3.49
C ILE A 75 -8.79 -7.46 -4.43
N SER A 76 -9.87 -8.18 -4.74
CA SER A 76 -10.95 -7.62 -5.55
C SER A 76 -11.71 -6.53 -4.80
N SER A 77 -12.33 -5.60 -5.54
CA SER A 77 -13.25 -4.60 -4.97
C SER A 77 -14.59 -5.26 -4.61
N GLY A 78 -15.29 -4.73 -3.61
CA GLY A 78 -16.64 -5.17 -3.23
C GLY A 78 -16.68 -6.35 -2.25
N LEU A 79 -15.55 -6.84 -1.76
CA LEU A 79 -15.53 -7.90 -0.75
C LEU A 79 -15.78 -7.31 0.64
N LEU A 80 -16.67 -7.93 1.40
CA LEU A 80 -16.90 -7.57 2.79
C LEU A 80 -15.87 -8.23 3.70
N LYS A 81 -15.16 -7.43 4.49
CA LYS A 81 -14.16 -7.89 5.47
C LYS A 81 -14.31 -7.17 6.82
N VAL A 82 -13.66 -7.69 7.86
CA VAL A 82 -13.64 -7.09 9.20
C VAL A 82 -12.22 -6.69 9.55
N TYR A 83 -11.92 -5.40 9.55
CA TYR A 83 -10.63 -4.84 9.98
C TYR A 83 -10.77 -4.29 11.41
N LYS A 84 -10.14 -4.95 12.40
CA LYS A 84 -10.17 -4.54 13.81
C LYS A 84 -11.59 -4.21 14.30
N ASP A 85 -12.48 -5.20 14.16
CA ASP A 85 -13.92 -5.13 14.50
C ASP A 85 -14.78 -4.17 13.67
N ILE A 86 -14.21 -3.50 12.65
CA ILE A 86 -14.93 -2.62 11.74
C ILE A 86 -15.19 -3.35 10.43
N LYS A 87 -16.46 -3.45 10.04
CA LYS A 87 -16.85 -3.98 8.72
C LYS A 87 -16.47 -2.99 7.63
N ILE A 88 -15.83 -3.49 6.59
CA ILE A 88 -15.42 -2.71 5.42
C ILE A 88 -15.78 -3.42 4.11
N GLU A 89 -15.94 -2.62 3.06
CA GLU A 89 -15.98 -3.06 1.67
C GLU A 89 -14.62 -2.76 1.03
N THR A 90 -13.95 -3.75 0.45
CA THR A 90 -12.64 -3.58 -0.19
C THR A 90 -12.73 -2.76 -1.48
N LEU A 91 -11.67 -2.02 -1.79
CA LEU A 91 -11.59 -1.12 -2.95
C LEU A 91 -10.41 -1.42 -3.88
N ALA A 92 -9.93 -2.66 -3.90
CA ALA A 92 -8.89 -3.14 -4.80
C ALA A 92 -7.60 -2.30 -4.85
N LEU A 93 -7.20 -1.73 -3.71
CA LEU A 93 -5.98 -0.92 -3.59
C LEU A 93 -5.94 0.28 -4.56
N LYS A 94 -7.10 0.92 -4.81
CA LYS A 94 -7.18 2.14 -5.62
C LYS A 94 -6.28 3.24 -5.05
N SER A 95 -5.73 4.06 -5.94
CA SER A 95 -4.97 5.25 -5.54
C SER A 95 -5.92 6.42 -5.28
N ALA A 96 -5.62 7.21 -4.25
CA ALA A 96 -6.30 8.47 -3.96
C ALA A 96 -5.30 9.54 -3.54
N ILE A 97 -5.63 10.80 -3.79
CA ILE A 97 -4.84 11.97 -3.41
C ILE A 97 -5.57 12.74 -2.32
N ALA A 98 -4.82 13.29 -1.37
CA ALA A 98 -5.35 14.19 -0.36
C ALA A 98 -5.68 15.58 -0.98
N LYS A 99 -6.96 15.97 -0.99
CA LYS A 99 -7.40 17.29 -1.51
C LYS A 99 -6.97 18.46 -0.63
N THR A 100 -6.69 18.18 0.64
CA THR A 100 -6.23 19.12 1.66
C THR A 100 -5.21 18.42 2.55
N ASN A 101 -4.64 19.13 3.52
CA ASN A 101 -3.98 18.44 4.63
C ASN A 101 -5.04 17.64 5.40
N ILE A 102 -4.77 16.36 5.67
CA ILE A 102 -5.73 15.45 6.29
C ILE A 102 -5.14 14.79 7.53
N ASN A 103 -5.96 14.60 8.56
CA ASN A 103 -5.55 13.83 9.73
C ASN A 103 -5.82 12.35 9.47
N LEU A 104 -4.80 11.51 9.58
CA LEU A 104 -4.96 10.06 9.59
C LEU A 104 -5.35 9.60 11.00
N ARG A 105 -6.29 8.68 11.12
CA ARG A 105 -6.89 8.31 12.42
C ARG A 105 -6.87 6.82 12.69
N LYS A 106 -6.82 6.45 13.97
CA LYS A 106 -6.84 5.04 14.41
C LYS A 106 -8.18 4.35 14.18
N LEU A 107 -9.29 5.09 14.30
CA LEU A 107 -10.66 4.64 14.09
C LEU A 107 -11.39 5.62 13.14
N PRO A 108 -12.46 5.17 12.44
CA PRO A 108 -13.25 6.00 11.55
C PRO A 108 -14.17 6.95 12.34
N SER A 109 -13.56 7.91 13.03
CA SER A 109 -14.28 8.91 13.84
C SER A 109 -13.46 10.18 14.00
N ILE A 110 -14.11 11.35 14.00
CA ILE A 110 -13.45 12.64 14.25
C ILE A 110 -12.88 12.77 15.68
N SER A 111 -13.41 12.02 16.64
CA SER A 111 -12.92 11.98 18.02
C SER A 111 -11.78 10.97 18.23
N SER A 112 -11.50 10.13 17.23
CA SER A 112 -10.39 9.16 17.31
C SER A 112 -9.04 9.86 17.40
N THR A 113 -8.12 9.21 18.12
CA THR A 113 -6.68 9.49 18.09
C THR A 113 -6.19 9.65 16.66
N LYS A 114 -5.42 10.71 16.43
CA LYS A 114 -4.73 11.00 15.19
C LYS A 114 -3.34 10.39 15.22
N PHE A 115 -2.86 9.93 14.08
CA PHE A 115 -1.48 9.52 13.94
C PHE A 115 -0.58 10.71 13.64
N ASN A 116 0.67 10.60 14.11
CA ASN A 116 1.76 11.46 13.67
C ASN A 116 2.56 10.72 12.61
N CYS A 117 2.79 11.41 11.49
CA CYS A 117 3.53 10.92 10.35
C CYS A 117 4.94 11.50 10.36
N HIS A 118 5.94 10.64 10.23
CA HIS A 118 7.28 11.06 9.84
C HIS A 118 7.46 10.86 8.35
N PHE A 119 7.94 11.89 7.65
CA PHE A 119 8.32 11.81 6.24
C PHE A 119 9.82 12.00 6.12
N GLU A 120 10.53 10.98 5.63
CA GLU A 120 11.95 11.07 5.28
C GLU A 120 12.15 11.87 3.98
N HIS A 121 11.23 11.70 3.04
CA HIS A 121 11.11 12.48 1.83
C HIS A 121 9.64 12.83 1.58
N LEU A 122 9.43 14.01 0.99
CA LEU A 122 8.12 14.49 0.56
C LEU A 122 8.05 14.48 -0.96
N PRO A 123 6.83 14.52 -1.55
CA PRO A 123 6.68 14.64 -3.00
C PRO A 123 7.53 15.80 -3.54
N ILE A 124 8.12 15.64 -4.72
CA ILE A 124 9.04 16.64 -5.34
C ILE A 124 8.42 18.05 -5.40
N ASN A 125 7.09 18.13 -5.50
CA ASN A 125 6.36 19.39 -5.59
C ASN A 125 5.87 19.92 -4.24
N SER A 126 6.23 19.27 -3.13
CA SER A 126 5.91 19.70 -1.77
C SER A 126 6.71 20.94 -1.39
N LYS A 127 6.06 21.88 -0.73
CA LYS A 127 6.72 23.06 -0.11
C LYS A 127 7.16 22.80 1.33
N LEU A 128 6.91 21.60 1.85
CA LEU A 128 7.27 21.19 3.20
C LEU A 128 8.64 20.51 3.19
N GLU A 129 9.40 20.71 4.25
CA GLU A 129 10.64 19.98 4.52
C GLU A 129 10.35 18.62 5.16
N PRO A 130 11.20 17.61 4.97
CA PRO A 130 11.11 16.34 5.69
C PRO A 130 11.01 16.52 7.20
N GLY A 131 10.26 15.65 7.88
CA GLY A 131 10.05 15.76 9.32
C GLY A 131 8.74 15.17 9.82
N ASP A 132 8.37 15.59 11.03
CA ASP A 132 7.18 15.11 11.74
C ASP A 132 5.97 16.02 11.51
N PHE A 133 4.86 15.42 11.11
CA PHE A 133 3.61 16.11 10.85
C PHE A 133 2.45 15.39 11.50
N THR A 134 1.48 16.15 12.01
CA THR A 134 0.21 15.61 12.53
C THR A 134 -0.82 15.39 11.42
N PHE A 135 -0.40 15.46 10.16
CA PHE A 135 -1.25 15.38 8.98
C PHE A 135 -0.51 14.75 7.80
N ILE A 136 -1.27 14.17 6.87
CA ILE A 136 -0.81 13.87 5.51
C ILE A 136 -0.96 15.15 4.68
N PRO A 137 0.11 15.61 4.01
CA PRO A 137 0.05 16.83 3.19
C PRO A 137 -0.97 16.73 2.06
N LYS A 138 -1.49 17.89 1.65
CA LYS A 138 -2.23 18.02 0.39
C LYS A 138 -1.40 17.48 -0.78
N ASP A 139 -2.08 16.94 -1.78
CA ASP A 139 -1.53 16.40 -3.02
C ASP A 139 -0.69 15.12 -2.83
N TYR A 140 -0.68 14.58 -1.61
CA TYR A 140 -0.01 13.35 -1.28
C TYR A 140 -0.86 12.13 -1.69
N SER A 141 -0.22 11.13 -2.32
CA SER A 141 -0.87 9.91 -2.80
C SER A 141 -0.95 8.83 -1.73
N MET A 142 -2.06 8.12 -1.68
CA MET A 142 -2.34 7.04 -0.72
C MET A 142 -2.99 5.87 -1.44
N THR A 143 -2.79 4.67 -0.89
CA THR A 143 -3.46 3.46 -1.35
C THR A 143 -4.69 3.18 -0.50
N VAL A 144 -5.86 3.06 -1.12
CA VAL A 144 -7.14 2.83 -0.45
C VAL A 144 -7.45 1.34 -0.40
N ILE A 145 -7.48 0.79 0.82
CA ILE A 145 -7.76 -0.63 1.09
C ILE A 145 -9.25 -0.89 0.96
N GLY A 146 -10.07 -0.05 1.59
CA GLY A 146 -11.52 -0.23 1.66
C GLY A 146 -12.21 0.96 2.32
N LYS A 147 -13.53 0.87 2.43
CA LYS A 147 -14.39 1.87 3.06
C LYS A 147 -15.32 1.25 4.09
N THR A 148 -15.81 2.05 5.04
CA THR A 148 -16.92 1.65 5.92
C THR A 148 -18.17 1.27 5.12
N ILE A 149 -19.02 0.45 5.72
CA ILE A 149 -20.31 0.07 5.12
C ILE A 149 -21.27 1.25 5.10
N GLU A 150 -21.29 2.02 6.20
CA GLU A 150 -22.17 3.17 6.37
C GLU A 150 -21.38 4.47 6.18
N LYS A 151 -22.12 5.50 5.75
CA LYS A 151 -21.59 6.86 5.66
C LYS A 151 -21.75 7.55 7.01
N ASP A 152 -20.82 8.45 7.28
CA ASP A 152 -20.88 9.39 8.38
C ASP A 152 -21.18 10.79 7.86
N LYS A 153 -21.77 11.62 8.73
CA LYS A 153 -21.98 13.05 8.48
C LYS A 153 -21.07 13.87 9.38
N ILE A 154 -20.14 14.61 8.80
CA ILE A 154 -19.19 15.48 9.49
C ILE A 154 -19.34 16.87 8.93
N GLU A 155 -19.62 17.86 9.78
CA GLU A 155 -19.75 19.28 9.39
C GLU A 155 -20.72 19.48 8.19
N GLY A 156 -21.79 18.70 8.16
CA GLY A 156 -22.80 18.75 7.09
C GLY A 156 -22.48 17.94 5.84
N LYS A 157 -21.26 17.40 5.71
CA LYS A 157 -20.82 16.57 4.59
C LYS A 157 -21.03 15.09 4.89
N GLU A 158 -21.65 14.38 3.97
CA GLU A 158 -21.96 12.95 4.11
C GLU A 158 -21.03 12.13 3.21
N ASN A 159 -20.21 11.26 3.79
CA ASN A 159 -19.26 10.44 3.05
C ASN A 159 -18.88 9.18 3.85
N TYR A 160 -18.15 8.25 3.23
CA TYR A 160 -17.59 7.09 3.94
C TYR A 160 -16.28 7.44 4.63
N TRP A 161 -15.90 6.63 5.60
CA TRP A 161 -14.51 6.56 6.03
C TRP A 161 -13.75 5.54 5.19
N PHE A 162 -12.53 5.87 4.82
CA PHE A 162 -11.66 5.06 4.00
C PHE A 162 -10.45 4.63 4.82
N LEU A 163 -10.16 3.32 4.80
CA LEU A 163 -8.94 2.75 5.35
C LEU A 163 -7.86 2.86 4.28
N VAL A 164 -6.77 3.56 4.59
CA VAL A 164 -5.72 3.91 3.63
C VAL A 164 -4.34 3.56 4.16
N ILE A 165 -3.43 3.21 3.26
CA ILE A 165 -1.99 3.15 3.50
C ILE A 165 -1.39 4.47 3.00
N PRO A 166 -0.80 5.28 3.88
CA PRO A 166 -0.16 6.54 3.51
C PRO A 166 1.31 6.38 3.12
N ALA A 167 1.84 5.16 3.07
CA ALA A 167 3.22 4.87 2.69
C ALA A 167 3.25 3.92 1.49
N THR A 168 3.83 4.36 0.36
CA THR A 168 3.99 3.52 -0.84
C THR A 168 5.41 2.95 -0.99
N ASN A 169 6.40 3.51 -0.28
CA ASN A 169 7.75 2.97 -0.10
C ASN A 169 8.39 3.59 1.15
N ALA A 170 9.46 2.97 1.68
CA ALA A 170 10.12 3.42 2.92
C ALA A 170 10.64 4.86 2.82
N HIS A 171 11.07 5.28 1.62
CA HIS A 171 11.64 6.61 1.41
C HIS A 171 10.63 7.76 1.33
N ASN A 172 9.48 7.58 0.68
CA ASN A 172 8.54 8.69 0.51
C ASN A 172 7.30 8.57 1.40
N GLY A 173 7.23 7.60 2.31
CA GLY A 173 6.04 7.25 3.07
C GLY A 173 5.81 8.05 4.36
N CYS A 174 4.53 8.21 4.77
CA CYS A 174 4.23 8.54 6.17
C CYS A 174 4.54 7.31 7.04
N LEU A 175 5.61 7.40 7.83
CA LEU A 175 5.93 6.42 8.87
C LEU A 175 5.13 6.78 10.14
N LEU A 176 4.19 5.90 10.52
CA LEU A 176 3.32 6.10 11.68
C LEU A 176 4.11 5.93 12.97
N LYS A 177 4.55 7.05 13.58
CA LYS A 177 5.30 7.00 14.83
C LYS A 177 4.47 6.38 15.95
N GLN A 178 5.11 5.57 16.78
CA GLN A 178 4.53 4.95 17.98
C GLN A 178 3.32 4.04 17.70
N SER A 179 3.25 3.48 16.49
CA SER A 179 2.19 2.58 16.04
C SER A 179 2.81 1.40 15.29
N ASP A 180 2.24 0.21 15.49
CA ASP A 180 2.53 -0.99 14.69
C ASP A 180 1.67 -1.05 13.41
N GLN A 181 0.71 -0.13 13.27
CA GLN A 181 -0.15 -0.03 12.10
C GLN A 181 0.60 0.60 10.94
N LEU A 182 0.30 0.13 9.72
CA LEU A 182 0.76 0.72 8.47
C LEU A 182 -0.34 1.53 7.79
N GLU A 183 -1.57 1.41 8.28
CA GLU A 183 -2.79 1.95 7.72
C GLU A 183 -3.57 2.77 8.75
N GLY A 184 -4.41 3.69 8.27
CA GLY A 184 -5.30 4.47 9.10
C GLY A 184 -6.52 4.98 8.35
N TRP A 185 -7.39 5.68 9.05
CA TRP A 185 -8.68 6.13 8.55
C TRP A 185 -8.68 7.59 8.15
N VAL A 186 -9.27 7.87 6.99
CA VAL A 186 -9.50 9.21 6.44
C VAL A 186 -10.97 9.36 6.05
N PHE A 187 -11.56 10.51 6.31
CA PHE A 187 -12.92 10.79 5.85
C PHE A 187 -12.93 11.15 4.37
N GLY A 188 -13.83 10.53 3.60
CA GLY A 188 -13.84 10.58 2.14
C GLY A 188 -13.98 11.95 1.53
N GLU A 189 -14.55 12.92 2.25
CA GLU A 189 -14.67 14.30 1.77
C GLU A 189 -13.32 14.93 1.44
N TYR A 190 -12.22 14.42 2.01
CA TYR A 190 -10.89 14.96 1.81
C TYR A 190 -10.03 14.16 0.81
N LEU A 191 -10.61 13.15 0.17
CA LEU A 191 -9.95 12.31 -0.84
C LEU A 191 -10.44 12.63 -2.26
N GLU A 192 -9.55 12.44 -3.22
CA GLU A 192 -9.82 12.41 -4.66
C GLU A 192 -9.25 11.11 -5.23
N PHE A 193 -10.11 10.27 -5.83
CA PHE A 193 -9.66 9.02 -6.43
C PHE A 193 -9.01 9.27 -7.79
N ILE A 194 -7.85 8.66 -8.01
CA ILE A 194 -7.17 8.68 -9.31
C ILE A 194 -7.74 7.53 -10.16
N ASN A 195 -8.17 7.83 -11.38
CA ASN A 195 -8.63 6.85 -12.36
C ASN A 195 -7.48 6.26 -13.17
#